data_AF-A0A967Z998-F1
#
_entry.id   AF-A0A967Z998-F1
#
_cell.length_a   1.000
_cell.length_b   1.000
_cell.length_c   1.000
_cell.angle_alpha   90.00
_cell.angle_beta   90.00
_cell.angle_gamma   90.00
#
_symmetry.space_group_name_H-M   'P 1'
#
loop_
_entity.id
_entity.type
_entity.pdbx_description
1 polymer ?
#
loop_
_entity_poly.entity_id
_entity_poly.type
_entity_poly.pdbx_seq_one_letter_code
_entity_poly.pdbx_strand_id
1 'polypeptide(L)' 'MKVIPYTHIKNNLAKIFEMVKNGEEIIVSKNKGREKLAVILPYKKYKTDKERPLGILKRKASFKLKNDFKMTEQELLDS' A
#
# COMPACT_ATOMS: atom_id res chain seq x y z
N MET A 1 13.81 6.02 -1.94
CA MET A 1 13.23 5.82 -0.59
C MET A 1 14.29 6.08 0.46
N LYS A 2 13.96 6.79 1.53
CA LYS A 2 14.87 7.09 2.65
C LYS A 2 14.34 6.46 3.94
N VAL A 3 15.22 5.85 4.73
CA VAL A 3 14.83 5.25 6.03
C VAL A 3 15.22 6.21 7.15
N ILE A 4 14.26 6.52 8.01
CA ILE A 4 14.45 7.44 9.14
C ILE A 4 13.89 6.79 10.41
N PRO A 5 14.64 6.75 11.52
CA PRO A 5 14.09 6.27 12.79
C PRO A 5 12.99 7.20 13.31
N TYR A 6 11.96 6.65 13.95
CA TYR A 6 10.81 7.43 14.45
C TYR A 6 11.22 8.58 15.39
N THR A 7 12.31 8.40 16.13
CA THR A 7 12.87 9.42 17.04
C THR A 7 13.31 10.70 16.31
N HIS A 8 13.71 10.61 15.04
CA HIS A 8 14.14 11.75 14.25
C HIS A 8 12.97 12.61 13.75
N ILE A 9 11.73 12.10 13.79
CA ILE A 9 10.54 12.79 13.27
C ILE A 9 10.26 14.05 14.08
N LYS A 10 10.28 13.95 15.42
CA LYS A 10 9.91 15.05 16.33
C LYS A 10 10.72 16.32 16.05
N ASN A 11 12.03 16.18 15.78
CA ASN A 11 12.95 17.31 15.62
C ASN A 11 13.12 17.76 14.16
N ASN A 12 12.63 16.99 13.18
CA ASN A 12 12.87 17.27 11.75
C ASN A 12 11.59 17.27 10.93
N LEU A 13 10.42 17.42 11.56
CA LEU A 13 9.12 17.26 10.93
C LEU A 13 8.96 18.14 9.68
N ALA A 14 9.28 19.43 9.78
CA ALA A 14 9.20 20.37 8.64
C ALA A 14 10.08 19.93 7.45
N LYS A 15 11.33 19.54 7.74
CA LYS A 15 12.27 19.03 6.71
C LYS A 15 11.77 17.74 6.07
N ILE A 16 11.20 16.83 6.86
CA ILE A 16 10.60 15.58 6.38
C ILE A 16 9.45 15.87 5.42
N PHE A 17 8.57 16.83 5.74
CA PHE A 17 7.48 17.20 4.84
C PHE A 17 7.94 17.91 3.57
N GLU A 18 8.98 18.75 3.63
CA GLU A 18 9.58 19.33 2.41
C GLU A 18 10.16 18.26 1.50
N MET A 19 10.84 17.26 2.06
CA MET A 19 11.30 16.09 1.28
C MET A 19 10.12 15.35 0.63
N VAL A 20 9.06 15.06 1.39
CA VAL A 20 7.87 14.38 0.87
C VAL A 20 7.18 15.21 -0.22
N LYS A 21 7.12 16.54 -0.06
CA LYS A 21 6.59 17.46 -1.08
C LYS A 21 7.39 17.42 -2.38
N ASN A 22 8.72 17.24 -2.28
CA ASN A 22 9.62 17.11 -3.43
C ASN A 22 9.60 15.71 -4.07
N GLY A 23 8.84 14.76 -3.53
CA GLY A 23 8.63 13.44 -4.11
C GLY A 23 9.34 12.30 -3.40
N GLU A 24 10.12 12.58 -2.36
CA GLU A 24 10.76 11.54 -1.54
C GLU A 24 9.72 10.68 -0.82
N GLU A 25 10.02 9.39 -0.75
CA GLU A 25 9.29 8.41 0.04
C GLU A 25 10.12 8.07 1.28
N ILE A 26 9.52 8.19 2.45
CA ILE A 26 10.21 8.02 3.73
C ILE A 26 9.66 6.79 4.44
N ILE A 27 10.51 5.81 4.72
CA ILE A 27 10.21 4.69 5.61
C ILE A 27 10.56 5.12 7.03
N VAL A 28 9.58 5.06 7.92
CA VAL A 28 9.77 5.24 9.35
C VAL A 28 10.14 3.90 9.98
N SER A 29 11.22 3.84 10.75
CA SER A 29 11.65 2.62 11.43
C SER A 29 11.72 2.77 12.95
N LYS A 30 11.49 1.69 13.70
CA LYS A 30 11.59 1.69 15.18
C LYS A 30 13.04 1.79 15.63
N ASN A 31 13.88 0.97 15.00
CA ASN A 31 15.33 0.87 15.23
C ASN A 31 16.07 1.30 13.96
N LYS A 32 17.42 1.39 13.98
CA LYS A 32 18.29 1.73 12.83
C LYS A 32 18.07 0.83 11.59
N GLY A 33 16.93 0.98 10.91
CA GLY A 33 16.52 0.26 9.70
C GLY A 33 15.94 -1.16 9.87
N ARG A 34 15.95 -1.78 11.06
CA ARG A 34 15.57 -3.20 11.21
C ARG A 34 14.05 -3.47 11.17
N GLU A 35 13.25 -2.58 11.74
CA GLU A 35 11.81 -2.75 11.87
C GLU A 35 11.11 -1.55 11.24
N LYS A 36 10.45 -1.78 10.09
CA LYS A 36 9.71 -0.76 9.36
C LYS A 36 8.33 -0.58 10.02
N LEU A 37 8.02 0.65 10.45
CA LEU A 37 6.77 0.99 11.14
C LEU A 37 5.74 1.60 10.20
N ALA A 38 6.15 2.54 9.35
CA ALA A 38 5.25 3.28 8.48
C ALA A 38 5.99 3.79 7.24
N VAL A 39 5.22 4.27 6.26
CA VAL A 39 5.75 4.98 5.10
C VAL A 39 5.02 6.32 4.98
N ILE A 40 5.76 7.41 4.81
CA ILE A 40 5.25 8.73 4.48
C ILE A 40 5.48 8.94 2.99
N LEU A 41 4.39 9.15 2.26
CA LEU A 41 4.36 9.24 0.81
C LEU A 41 3.84 10.61 0.36
N PRO A 42 4.33 11.14 -0.78
CA PRO A 42 3.69 12.27 -1.43
C PRO A 42 2.24 11.91 -1.75
N TYR A 43 1.30 12.83 -1.52
CA TYR A 43 -0.12 12.55 -1.71
C TYR A 43 -0.46 12.10 -3.14
N LYS A 44 0.25 12.62 -4.15
CA LYS A 44 0.13 12.18 -5.55
C LYS A 44 0.43 10.70 -5.75
N LYS A 45 1.37 10.13 -4.98
CA LYS A 45 1.72 8.69 -5.00
C LYS A 45 0.78 7.84 -4.15
N TYR A 46 0.11 8.44 -3.17
CA TYR A 46 -0.97 7.75 -2.45
C TYR A 46 -2.23 7.63 -3.34
N LYS A 47 -2.56 8.69 -4.06
CA LYS A 47 -3.71 8.79 -4.97
C LYS A 47 -3.52 8.07 -6.32
N THR A 48 -2.41 7.40 -6.57
CA THR A 48 -2.33 6.59 -7.79
C THR A 48 -3.42 5.53 -7.73
N ASP A 49 -4.39 5.66 -8.62
CA ASP A 49 -5.20 4.56 -9.11
C ASP A 49 -4.22 3.57 -9.71
N LYS A 50 -3.62 2.71 -8.87
CA LYS A 50 -2.90 1.57 -9.38
C LYS A 50 -3.95 0.77 -10.11
N GLU A 51 -3.92 0.83 -11.43
CA GLU A 51 -4.68 -0.08 -12.27
C GLU A 51 -4.39 -1.48 -11.74
N ARG A 52 -5.42 -2.09 -11.14
CA ARG A 52 -5.32 -3.46 -10.68
C ARG A 52 -5.58 -4.31 -11.91
N PRO A 53 -4.56 -4.93 -12.52
CA PRO A 53 -4.80 -5.77 -13.68
C PRO A 53 -5.72 -6.92 -13.27
N LEU A 54 -6.91 -6.96 -13.86
CA LEU A 54 -7.81 -8.09 -13.69
C LEU A 54 -7.31 -9.27 -14.51
N GLY A 55 -7.55 -10.50 -14.03
CA GLY A 55 -7.22 -11.71 -14.77
C GLY A 55 -5.73 -12.08 -14.81
N ILE A 56 -4.94 -11.76 -13.79
CA ILE A 56 -3.52 -12.18 -13.70
C ILE A 56 -3.32 -13.72 -13.78
N LEU A 57 -4.37 -14.49 -13.47
CA LEU A 57 -4.42 -15.95 -13.58
C LEU A 57 -5.22 -16.46 -14.79
N LYS A 58 -5.60 -15.57 -15.71
CA LYS A 58 -6.33 -15.95 -16.93
C LYS A 58 -5.53 -17.02 -17.68
N ARG A 59 -6.18 -18.17 -17.92
CA ARG A 59 -5.59 -19.37 -18.56
C ARG A 59 -4.45 -20.05 -17.78
N LYS A 60 -4.17 -19.65 -16.54
CA LYS A 60 -3.15 -20.27 -15.66
C LYS A 60 -3.76 -21.08 -14.52
N ALA A 61 -4.99 -20.77 -14.14
CA ALA A 61 -5.71 -21.45 -13.07
C ALA A 61 -7.17 -21.67 -13.43
N SER A 62 -7.80 -22.60 -12.72
CA SER A 62 -9.23 -22.87 -12.74
C SER A 62 -9.75 -22.90 -11.30
N PHE A 63 -11.03 -22.60 -11.12
CA PHE A 63 -11.71 -22.77 -9.83
C PHE A 63 -12.90 -23.74 -9.99
N LYS A 64 -13.35 -24.30 -8.86
CA LYS A 64 -14.60 -25.06 -8.78
C LYS A 64 -15.40 -24.49 -7.62
N LEU A 65 -16.66 -24.17 -7.88
CA LEU A 65 -17.62 -23.86 -6.81
C LEU A 65 -18.23 -25.17 -6.34
N LYS A 66 -18.35 -25.34 -5.03
CA LYS A 66 -19.09 -26.46 -4.45
C LYS A 66 -20.58 -26.12 -4.42
N ASN A 67 -21.43 -27.14 -4.44
CA ASN A 67 -22.88 -26.99 -4.50
C ASN A 67 -23.49 -26.26 -3.27
N ASP A 68 -22.74 -26.14 -2.17
CA ASP A 68 -23.12 -25.47 -0.93
C ASP A 68 -22.62 -24.02 -0.84
N PHE A 69 -22.15 -23.45 -1.96
CA PHE A 69 -21.71 -22.06 -1.99
C PHE A 69 -22.91 -21.13 -1.71
N LYS A 70 -22.82 -20.40 -0.60
CA LYS A 70 -23.95 -19.66 0.02
C LYS A 70 -24.37 -18.38 -0.71
N MET A 71 -23.67 -18.00 -1.77
CA MET A 71 -23.84 -16.72 -2.46
C MET A 71 -24.00 -16.96 -3.95
N THR A 72 -25.00 -16.35 -4.53
CA THR A 72 -25.24 -16.37 -5.97
C THR A 72 -24.29 -15.40 -6.69
N GLU A 73 -24.11 -15.61 -8.00
CA GLU A 73 -23.32 -14.69 -8.83
C GLU A 73 -23.89 -13.26 -8.82
N GLN A 74 -25.22 -13.13 -8.82
CA GLN A 74 -25.90 -11.84 -8.80
C GLN A 74 -25.63 -11.08 -7.50
N GLU A 75 -25.73 -11.77 -6.34
CA GLU A 75 -25.42 -11.19 -5.02
C GLU A 75 -23.97 -10.72 -4.89
N LEU A 76 -23.04 -11.35 -5.61
CA LEU A 76 -21.63 -10.96 -5.62
C LEU A 76 -21.37 -9.72 -6.48
N LEU A 77 -22.14 -9.50 -7.55
CA LEU A 77 -21.91 -8.43 -8.51
C LEU A 77 -22.62 -7.12 -8.14
N ASP A 78 -23.69 -7.17 -7.34
CA ASP A 78 -24.48 -5.99 -6.93
C ASP A 78 -23.96 -5.29 -5.65
N SER A 79 -22.68 -5.48 -5.29
CA SER A 79 -22.03 -4.98 -4.05
C SER A 79 -21.15 -3.75 -4.22
#